data_AF-A0A7K8EF48-F1
#
_entry.id   AF-A0A7K8EF48-F1
#
_cell.length_a   1.000
_cell.length_b   1.000
_cell.length_c   1.000
_cell.angle_alpha   90.00
_cell.angle_beta   90.00
_cell.angle_gamma   90.00
#
_symmetry.space_group_name_H-M   'P 1'
#
loop_
_entity.id
_entity.type
_entity.pdbx_description
1 polymer ?
#
loop_
_entity_poly.entity_id
_entity_poly.type
_entity_poly.pdbx_seq_one_letter_code
_entity_poly.pdbx_strand_id
1 'polypeptide(L)'
;SVMVLLVLVAALASWLALALLPRAPVNRLCTAPNNKTGFLCDDRVTCVPASWVCDSIGNCRNGEDEQEQLCGDLPHSLPGHLVFYCRSPRSWVYADQRCNGMNDCGDCSDETGSLAVCPPCGQDWWSCSPVHYEFCSCIPRRLCRDGIQHCLSWSDEFRC
;
A
#
# COMPACT_ATOMS: atom_id res chain seq x y z
N SER A 1 5.26 58.04 -7.17
CA SER A 1 3.84 58.29 -6.86
C SER A 1 3.30 57.22 -5.94
N VAL A 2 2.47 57.59 -4.95
CA VAL A 2 1.81 56.68 -3.99
C VAL A 2 1.15 55.48 -4.66
N MET A 3 0.65 55.65 -5.89
CA MET A 3 0.11 54.57 -6.71
C MET A 3 1.07 53.40 -6.96
N VAL A 4 2.36 53.65 -7.19
CA VAL A 4 3.34 52.60 -7.48
C VAL A 4 3.57 51.72 -6.24
N LEU A 5 3.61 52.35 -5.06
CA LEU A 5 3.76 51.64 -3.79
C LEU A 5 2.55 50.75 -3.49
N LEU A 6 1.34 51.25 -3.74
CA LEU A 6 0.10 50.47 -3.55
C LEU A 6 0.02 49.25 -4.46
N VAL A 7 0.47 49.36 -5.71
CA VAL A 7 0.51 48.23 -6.67
C VAL A 7 1.50 47.15 -6.21
N LEU A 8 2.69 47.54 -5.75
CA LEU A 8 3.70 46.60 -5.25
C LEU A 8 3.23 45.86 -3.99
N VAL A 9 2.60 46.56 -3.05
CA VAL A 9 2.03 45.95 -1.84
C VAL A 9 0.90 44.98 -2.20
N ALA A 10 0.01 45.34 -3.12
CA ALA A 10 -1.06 44.45 -3.59
C ALA A 10 -0.52 43.21 -4.31
N ALA A 11 0.52 43.35 -5.13
CA ALA A 11 1.16 42.22 -5.82
C ALA A 11 1.84 41.26 -4.83
N LEU A 12 2.55 41.78 -3.83
CA LEU A 12 3.16 40.96 -2.76
C LEU A 12 2.11 40.26 -1.91
N ALA A 13 1.03 40.97 -1.53
CA ALA A 13 -0.08 40.38 -0.78
C ALA A 13 -0.78 39.28 -1.58
N SER A 14 -0.93 39.46 -2.90
CA SER A 14 -1.50 38.45 -3.79
C SER A 14 -0.59 37.22 -3.93
N TRP A 15 0.73 37.43 -4.05
CA TRP A 15 1.71 36.35 -4.07
C TRP A 15 1.74 35.55 -2.75
N LEU A 16 1.74 36.24 -1.61
CA LEU A 16 1.65 35.62 -0.29
C LEU A 16 0.33 34.86 -0.12
N ALA A 17 -0.80 35.44 -0.58
CA ALA A 17 -2.09 34.77 -0.56
C ALA A 17 -2.11 33.52 -1.45
N LEU A 18 -1.47 33.55 -2.63
CA LEU A 18 -1.32 32.37 -3.49
C LEU A 18 -0.41 31.29 -2.88
N ALA A 19 0.66 31.70 -2.17
CA ALA A 19 1.56 30.77 -1.49
C ALA A 19 0.92 30.10 -0.26
N LEU A 20 -0.08 30.75 0.34
CA LEU A 20 -0.86 30.26 1.47
C LEU A 20 -2.14 29.54 1.06
N LEU A 21 -2.49 29.48 -0.22
CA LEU A 21 -3.58 28.64 -0.68
C LEU A 21 -3.24 27.19 -0.32
N PRO A 22 -4.05 26.52 0.51
CA PRO A 22 -3.88 25.09 0.71
C PRO A 22 -4.00 24.44 -0.66
N ARG A 23 -2.93 23.76 -1.10
CA ARG A 23 -3.00 22.91 -2.30
C ARG A 23 -4.22 22.03 -2.09
N ALA A 24 -5.20 22.15 -2.99
CA ALA A 24 -6.37 21.28 -2.97
C ALA A 24 -5.88 19.83 -2.83
N PRO A 25 -6.56 18.99 -2.03
CA PRO A 25 -6.14 17.61 -1.85
C PRO A 25 -6.05 16.96 -3.24
N VAL A 26 -4.82 16.72 -3.67
CA VAL A 26 -4.56 16.09 -4.95
C VAL A 26 -5.05 14.66 -4.79
N ASN A 27 -5.95 14.20 -5.64
CA ASN A 27 -6.30 12.79 -5.66
C ASN A 27 -5.04 12.00 -6.07
N ARG A 28 -4.42 11.33 -5.09
CA ARG A 28 -3.21 10.53 -5.23
C ARG A 28 -3.48 9.06 -5.52
N LEU A 29 -4.73 8.68 -5.80
CA LEU A 29 -5.08 7.30 -6.11
C LEU A 29 -4.67 6.92 -7.53
N CYS A 30 -4.01 5.77 -7.69
CA CYS A 30 -3.80 5.11 -8.98
C CYS A 30 -3.81 3.58 -8.85
N THR A 31 -3.70 2.88 -9.97
CA THR A 31 -3.56 1.42 -10.02
C THR A 31 -2.11 1.07 -10.41
N ALA A 32 -1.38 0.44 -9.51
CA ALA A 32 0.02 0.07 -9.67
C ALA A 32 0.17 -1.21 -10.54
N PRO A 33 1.40 -1.54 -11.00
CA PRO A 33 1.68 -2.78 -11.72
C PRO A 33 1.44 -4.00 -10.82
N ASN A 34 0.29 -4.67 -11.01
CA ASN A 34 -0.29 -5.82 -10.25
C ASN A 34 -1.79 -5.64 -9.96
N ASN A 35 -2.41 -4.57 -10.47
CA ASN A 35 -3.84 -4.26 -10.26
C ASN A 35 -4.18 -3.98 -8.77
N LYS A 36 -3.19 -3.54 -7.99
CA LYS A 36 -3.38 -3.05 -6.61
C LYS A 36 -3.44 -1.53 -6.60
N THR A 37 -3.91 -0.97 -5.49
CA THR A 37 -3.89 0.47 -5.26
C THR A 37 -2.46 0.96 -5.09
N GLY A 38 -2.19 2.15 -5.61
CA GLY A 38 -0.90 2.82 -5.53
C GLY A 38 -1.03 4.32 -5.32
N PHE A 39 0.13 4.98 -5.19
CA PHE A 39 0.26 6.42 -4.99
C PHE A 39 0.68 7.10 -6.30
N LEU A 40 -0.10 8.09 -6.71
CA LEU A 40 0.11 8.87 -7.92
C LEU A 40 1.02 10.07 -7.63
N CYS A 41 2.20 10.07 -8.24
CA CYS A 41 3.17 11.16 -8.15
C CYS A 41 2.61 12.49 -8.71
N ASP A 42 3.27 13.61 -8.39
CA ASP A 42 2.89 14.97 -8.81
C ASP A 42 2.84 15.12 -10.33
N ASP A 43 3.66 14.33 -11.03
CA ASP A 43 3.72 14.27 -12.49
C ASP A 43 2.45 13.71 -13.15
N ARG A 44 1.54 13.13 -12.35
CA ARG A 44 0.28 12.50 -12.77
C ARG A 44 0.44 11.33 -13.73
N VAL A 45 1.64 10.78 -13.84
CA VAL A 45 1.97 9.68 -14.75
C VAL A 45 2.57 8.51 -13.97
N THR A 46 3.46 8.80 -13.03
CA THR A 46 4.15 7.79 -12.24
C THR A 46 3.23 7.30 -11.13
N CYS A 47 2.97 5.99 -11.11
CA CYS A 47 2.18 5.33 -10.07
C CYS A 47 3.09 4.37 -9.32
N VAL A 48 3.33 4.65 -8.04
CA VAL A 48 4.17 3.80 -7.18
C VAL A 48 3.30 2.82 -6.39
N PRO A 49 3.74 1.57 -6.20
CA PRO A 49 3.08 0.63 -5.28
C PRO A 49 2.93 1.22 -3.87
N ALA A 50 1.90 0.83 -3.14
CA ALA A 50 1.68 1.35 -1.78
C ALA A 50 2.87 1.05 -0.85
N SER A 51 3.47 -0.15 -0.99
CA SER A 51 4.65 -0.56 -0.22
C SER A 51 5.94 0.18 -0.54
N TRP A 52 5.96 1.00 -1.60
CA TRP A 52 7.10 1.85 -1.98
C TRP A 52 6.95 3.27 -1.45
N VAL A 53 5.85 3.58 -0.77
CA VAL A 53 5.67 4.87 -0.11
C VAL A 53 6.30 4.80 1.27
N CYS A 54 7.16 5.77 1.60
CA CYS A 54 7.92 5.81 2.85
C CYS A 54 8.90 4.62 3.00
N ASP A 55 9.47 4.14 1.90
CA ASP A 55 10.43 3.03 1.87
C ASP A 55 11.91 3.49 1.92
N SER A 56 12.13 4.80 2.11
CA SER A 56 13.42 5.50 2.06
C SER A 56 14.01 5.66 0.65
N ILE A 57 13.26 5.35 -0.41
CA ILE A 57 13.69 5.50 -1.80
C ILE A 57 12.73 6.47 -2.51
N GLY A 58 13.25 7.58 -3.04
CA GLY A 58 12.44 8.49 -3.85
C GLY A 58 12.15 7.87 -5.22
N ASN A 59 11.01 7.19 -5.37
CA ASN A 59 10.54 6.64 -6.64
C ASN A 59 9.79 7.67 -7.46
N CYS A 60 9.16 8.65 -6.82
CA CYS A 60 8.60 9.80 -7.53
C CYS A 60 9.69 10.81 -7.94
N ARG A 61 9.41 11.57 -9.01
CA ARG A 61 10.36 12.53 -9.60
C ARG A 61 10.92 13.56 -8.60
N ASN A 62 10.10 13.99 -7.63
CA ASN A 62 10.51 14.97 -6.63
C ASN A 62 10.58 14.34 -5.21
N GLY A 63 10.55 13.01 -5.09
CA GLY A 63 10.56 12.30 -3.81
C GLY A 63 9.33 12.56 -2.95
N GLU A 64 8.18 12.88 -3.55
CA GLU A 64 6.93 13.15 -2.82
C GLU A 64 6.32 11.94 -2.11
N ASP A 65 6.69 10.74 -2.53
CA ASP A 65 6.45 9.48 -1.85
C ASP A 65 7.21 9.34 -0.51
N GLU A 66 8.26 10.13 -0.31
CA GLU A 66 9.13 10.09 0.89
C GLU A 66 9.04 11.38 1.75
N GLN A 67 8.03 12.23 1.51
CA GLN A 67 7.89 13.49 2.23
C GLN A 67 7.41 13.28 3.68
N GLU A 68 7.93 14.09 4.61
CA GLU A 68 7.57 14.06 6.04
C GLU A 68 6.06 14.21 6.27
N GLN A 69 5.37 15.01 5.45
CA GLN A 69 3.91 15.16 5.53
C GLN A 69 3.16 13.83 5.30
N LEU A 70 3.77 12.90 4.57
CA LEU A 70 3.23 11.58 4.26
C LEU A 70 3.76 10.51 5.24
N CYS A 71 5.03 10.62 5.66
CA CYS A 71 5.73 9.58 6.43
C CYS A 71 5.88 9.85 7.93
N GLY A 72 5.50 11.03 8.43
CA GLY A 72 5.76 11.45 9.82
C GLY A 72 4.86 10.83 10.89
N ASP A 73 3.68 10.31 10.54
CA ASP A 73 2.72 9.72 11.49
C ASP A 73 2.04 8.46 10.90
N LEU A 74 2.84 7.45 10.57
CA LEU A 74 2.33 6.21 9.97
C LEU A 74 1.47 5.40 10.98
N PRO A 75 0.34 4.80 10.54
CA PRO A 75 -0.25 4.88 9.20
C PRO A 75 -1.22 6.06 9.01
N HIS A 76 -1.42 6.91 10.02
CA HIS A 76 -2.45 7.96 10.03
C HIS A 76 -2.23 9.05 8.98
N SER A 77 -0.97 9.36 8.67
CA SER A 77 -0.59 10.31 7.61
C SER A 77 -0.78 9.75 6.20
N LEU A 78 -0.87 8.43 6.03
CA LEU A 78 -1.08 7.82 4.72
C LEU A 78 -2.54 7.95 4.26
N PRO A 79 -2.78 8.19 2.95
CA PRO A 79 -4.09 8.02 2.36
C PRO A 79 -4.65 6.61 2.63
N GLY A 80 -5.91 6.51 3.06
CA GLY A 80 -6.51 5.23 3.45
C GLY A 80 -6.58 4.16 2.35
N HIS A 81 -6.40 4.51 1.08
CA HIS A 81 -6.31 3.53 -0.02
C HIS A 81 -4.94 2.84 -0.13
N LEU A 82 -3.94 3.31 0.62
CA LEU A 82 -2.61 2.70 0.75
C LEU A 82 -2.48 1.82 2.01
N VAL A 83 -3.49 1.85 2.89
CA VAL A 83 -3.45 1.20 4.20
C VAL A 83 -4.48 0.09 4.27
N PHE A 84 -4.08 -1.07 4.78
CA PHE A 84 -4.98 -2.13 5.19
C PHE A 84 -4.77 -2.44 6.67
N TYR A 85 -5.84 -2.37 7.47
CA TYR A 85 -5.79 -2.75 8.87
C TYR A 85 -6.02 -4.25 9.01
N CYS A 86 -5.11 -4.90 9.72
CA CYS A 86 -5.23 -6.29 10.13
C CYS A 86 -6.43 -6.44 11.07
N ARG A 87 -6.78 -7.69 11.44
CA ARG A 87 -7.88 -7.95 12.38
C ARG A 87 -7.73 -7.19 13.70
N SER A 88 -6.48 -7.03 14.17
CA SER A 88 -6.16 -6.13 15.27
C SER A 88 -5.98 -4.70 14.72
N PRO A 89 -6.73 -3.69 15.20
CA PRO A 89 -6.67 -2.33 14.67
C PRO A 89 -5.34 -1.61 14.96
N ARG A 90 -4.48 -2.20 15.80
CA ARG A 90 -3.12 -1.68 16.07
C ARG A 90 -2.07 -2.18 15.07
N SER A 91 -2.42 -3.16 14.25
CA SER A 91 -1.55 -3.75 13.24
C SER A 91 -2.11 -3.43 11.85
N TRP A 92 -1.23 -3.08 10.93
CA TRP A 92 -1.56 -2.68 9.57
C TRP A 92 -0.44 -3.08 8.63
N VAL A 93 -0.78 -3.18 7.35
CA VAL A 93 0.12 -3.48 6.24
C VAL A 93 -0.22 -2.57 5.06
N TYR A 94 0.66 -2.49 4.06
CA TYR A 94 0.37 -1.73 2.85
C TYR A 94 -0.74 -2.40 2.04
N ALA A 95 -1.57 -1.62 1.37
CA ALA A 95 -2.75 -2.13 0.67
C ALA A 95 -2.42 -3.09 -0.50
N ASP A 96 -1.22 -3.01 -1.05
CA ASP A 96 -0.70 -3.91 -2.09
C ASP A 96 -0.13 -5.22 -1.52
N GLN A 97 0.17 -5.28 -0.22
CA GLN A 97 0.54 -6.51 0.50
C GLN A 97 -0.68 -7.40 0.79
N ARG A 98 -1.88 -6.82 0.89
CA ARG A 98 -3.10 -7.62 1.03
C ARG A 98 -3.31 -8.56 -0.16
N CYS A 99 -3.55 -9.83 0.08
CA CYS A 99 -3.72 -10.87 -0.95
C CYS A 99 -2.49 -11.03 -1.85
N ASN A 100 -1.30 -11.05 -1.26
CA ASN A 100 -0.03 -11.38 -1.92
C ASN A 100 0.44 -12.83 -1.60
N GLY A 101 -0.27 -13.53 -0.72
CA GLY A 101 0.00 -14.91 -0.29
C GLY A 101 0.88 -15.04 0.95
N MET A 102 1.43 -13.93 1.45
CA MET A 102 2.34 -13.86 2.60
C MET A 102 1.56 -13.49 3.87
N ASN A 103 2.07 -13.90 5.03
CA ASN A 103 1.50 -13.51 6.32
C ASN A 103 2.08 -12.18 6.82
N ASP A 104 1.72 -11.06 6.19
CA ASP A 104 2.25 -9.74 6.57
C ASP A 104 1.61 -9.23 7.88
N CYS A 105 0.35 -9.58 8.15
CA CYS A 105 -0.32 -9.24 9.41
C CYS A 105 0.14 -10.10 10.61
N GLY A 106 0.83 -11.22 10.37
CA GLY A 106 1.18 -12.22 11.39
C GLY A 106 0.02 -13.13 11.83
N ASP A 107 -1.24 -12.73 11.60
CA ASP A 107 -2.46 -13.49 11.90
C ASP A 107 -3.26 -13.91 10.65
N CYS A 108 -2.68 -13.74 9.46
CA CYS A 108 -3.26 -14.00 8.15
C CYS A 108 -4.48 -13.15 7.76
N SER A 109 -4.82 -12.09 8.50
CA SER A 109 -6.02 -11.29 8.20
C SER A 109 -5.95 -10.45 6.92
N ASP A 110 -4.77 -10.29 6.36
CA ASP A 110 -4.43 -9.78 5.03
C ASP A 110 -4.67 -10.78 3.89
N GLU A 111 -4.83 -12.06 4.21
CA GLU A 111 -4.96 -13.15 3.24
C GLU A 111 -6.24 -13.97 3.41
N THR A 112 -6.86 -13.91 4.60
CA THR A 112 -8.00 -14.75 4.97
C THR A 112 -9.17 -13.97 5.57
N GLY A 113 -10.36 -14.55 5.40
CA GLY A 113 -11.60 -14.02 5.95
C GLY A 113 -12.23 -12.90 5.12
N SER A 114 -13.34 -12.38 5.64
CA SER A 114 -14.17 -11.38 4.96
C SER A 114 -13.53 -9.98 4.89
N LEU A 115 -12.48 -9.72 5.67
CA LEU A 115 -11.79 -8.42 5.70
C LEU A 115 -10.87 -8.24 4.49
N ALA A 116 -10.15 -9.30 4.11
CA ALA A 116 -9.19 -9.23 3.00
C ALA A 116 -9.87 -9.28 1.62
N VAL A 117 -10.98 -10.04 1.51
CA VAL A 117 -11.72 -10.27 0.24
C VAL A 117 -10.76 -10.76 -0.87
N CYS A 118 -9.87 -11.69 -0.53
CA CYS A 118 -8.91 -12.25 -1.46
C CYS A 118 -9.59 -13.19 -2.48
N PRO A 119 -9.10 -13.23 -3.73
CA PRO A 119 -9.47 -14.29 -4.65
C PRO A 119 -9.05 -15.65 -4.08
N PRO A 120 -9.70 -16.76 -4.49
CA PRO A 120 -9.21 -18.09 -4.16
C PRO A 120 -7.78 -18.29 -4.70
N CYS A 121 -7.05 -19.26 -4.12
CA CYS A 121 -5.71 -19.60 -4.60
C CYS A 121 -5.71 -19.81 -6.12
N GLY A 122 -4.79 -19.13 -6.81
CA GLY A 122 -4.66 -19.20 -8.27
C GLY A 122 -4.24 -20.59 -8.76
N GLN A 123 -4.16 -20.79 -10.07
CA GLN A 123 -3.82 -22.10 -10.65
C GLN A 123 -2.44 -22.61 -10.23
N ASP A 124 -1.47 -21.72 -10.03
CA ASP A 124 -0.11 -22.05 -9.59
C ASP A 124 0.01 -22.31 -8.08
N TRP A 125 -1.10 -22.18 -7.35
CA TRP A 125 -1.16 -22.28 -5.90
C TRP A 125 -2.12 -23.41 -5.47
N TRP A 126 -1.81 -24.02 -4.34
CA TRP A 126 -2.62 -25.05 -3.70
C TRP A 126 -3.21 -24.51 -2.41
N SER A 127 -4.53 -24.66 -2.23
CA SER A 127 -5.19 -24.20 -1.01
C SER A 127 -5.07 -25.20 0.12
N CYS A 128 -4.59 -24.76 1.26
CA CYS A 128 -4.66 -25.51 2.51
C CYS A 128 -4.65 -24.58 3.71
N SER A 129 -5.47 -24.89 4.71
CA SER A 129 -5.60 -24.10 5.93
C SER A 129 -5.41 -25.00 7.16
N PRO A 130 -4.54 -24.63 8.12
CA PRO A 130 -3.50 -23.60 8.05
C PRO A 130 -2.20 -24.11 7.39
N VAL A 131 -1.36 -23.19 6.93
CA VAL A 131 0.02 -23.45 6.47
C VAL A 131 1.01 -23.28 7.62
N HIS A 132 2.15 -23.96 7.55
CA HIS A 132 3.23 -23.85 8.51
C HIS A 132 4.07 -22.61 8.18
N TYR A 133 3.95 -21.58 9.03
CA TYR A 133 4.74 -20.34 9.11
C TYR A 133 5.41 -19.86 7.81
N GLU A 134 4.75 -18.97 7.06
CA GLU A 134 5.28 -17.92 6.14
C GLU A 134 4.16 -17.44 5.20
N PHE A 135 3.34 -18.39 4.71
CA PHE A 135 2.18 -18.13 3.86
C PHE A 135 0.89 -18.04 4.67
N CYS A 136 -0.22 -17.77 3.97
CA CYS A 136 -1.57 -17.93 4.50
C CYS A 136 -2.47 -18.67 3.53
N SER A 137 -3.04 -19.79 3.98
CA SER A 137 -4.09 -20.56 3.27
C SER A 137 -3.73 -21.15 1.88
N CYS A 138 -2.59 -20.79 1.31
CA CYS A 138 -2.11 -21.26 0.01
C CYS A 138 -0.60 -21.56 0.07
N ILE A 139 -0.15 -22.60 -0.62
CA ILE A 139 1.27 -22.87 -0.88
C ILE A 139 1.52 -22.95 -2.39
N PRO A 140 2.73 -22.65 -2.90
CA PRO A 140 3.06 -22.89 -4.30
C PRO A 140 2.84 -24.36 -4.70
N ARG A 141 2.25 -24.64 -5.86
CA ARG A 141 2.03 -26.02 -6.32
C ARG A 141 3.30 -26.87 -6.44
N ARG A 142 4.46 -26.24 -6.60
CA ARG A 142 5.77 -26.92 -6.57
C ARG A 142 6.10 -27.60 -5.23
N LEU A 143 5.38 -27.26 -4.17
CA LEU A 143 5.49 -27.84 -2.83
C LEU A 143 4.48 -28.96 -2.58
N CYS A 144 3.67 -29.32 -3.58
CA CYS A 144 2.76 -30.46 -3.47
C CYS A 144 3.55 -31.77 -3.60
N ARG A 145 3.34 -32.71 -2.66
CA ARG A 145 3.97 -34.04 -2.62
C ARG A 145 5.49 -33.95 -2.70
N ASP A 146 6.08 -32.95 -2.04
CA ASP A 146 7.53 -32.76 -2.00
C ASP A 146 8.19 -33.50 -0.83
N GLY A 147 7.38 -34.19 -0.01
CA GLY A 147 7.83 -34.95 1.15
C GLY A 147 8.04 -34.11 2.41
N ILE A 148 7.71 -32.82 2.37
CA ILE A 148 7.85 -31.88 3.49
C ILE A 148 6.46 -31.36 3.88
N GLN A 149 6.20 -31.25 5.18
CA GLN A 149 4.94 -30.72 5.67
C GLN A 149 4.92 -29.19 5.58
N HIS A 150 4.21 -28.65 4.59
CA HIS A 150 3.90 -27.22 4.46
C HIS A 150 2.50 -26.88 4.95
N CYS A 151 1.53 -27.79 4.83
CA CYS A 151 0.20 -27.62 5.43
C CYS A 151 0.14 -28.33 6.78
N LEU A 152 -0.46 -27.69 7.79
CA LEU A 152 -0.60 -28.31 9.12
C LEU A 152 -1.38 -29.63 9.07
N SER A 153 -2.29 -29.76 8.12
CA SER A 153 -3.09 -30.96 7.88
C SER A 153 -2.44 -32.04 7.02
N TRP A 154 -1.18 -31.85 6.58
CA TRP A 154 -0.51 -32.70 5.57
C TRP A 154 -1.28 -32.81 4.23
N SER A 155 -2.22 -31.89 3.98
CA SER A 155 -3.06 -31.93 2.77
C SER A 155 -2.29 -31.68 1.47
N ASP A 156 -1.15 -30.99 1.57
CA ASP A 156 -0.11 -30.86 0.55
C ASP A 156 0.57 -32.18 0.17
N GLU A 157 0.55 -33.19 1.02
CA GLU A 157 1.21 -34.47 0.73
C GLU A 157 0.23 -35.55 0.26
N PHE A 158 -1.05 -35.44 0.63
CA PHE A 158 -2.03 -36.51 0.39
C PHE A 158 -3.24 -36.11 -0.45
N ARG A 159 -3.50 -34.82 -0.67
CA ARG A 159 -4.77 -34.34 -1.29
C ARG A 159 -4.63 -33.44 -2.50
N CYS A 160 -3.44 -32.96 -2.83
CA CYS A 160 -3.21 -32.36 -4.14
C CYS A 160 -3.13 -33.44 -5.24
#